data_AF-A0A1B3MVH2-F1
#
_entry.id   AF-A0A1B3MVH2-F1
#
_cell.length_a   1.000
_cell.length_b   1.000
_cell.length_c   1.000
_cell.angle_alpha   90.00
_cell.angle_beta   90.00
_cell.angle_gamma   90.00
#
_symmetry.space_group_name_H-M   'P 1'
#
loop_
_entity.id
_entity.type
_entity.pdbx_description
1 polymer ?
#
loop_
_entity_poly.entity_id
_entity_poly.type
_entity_poly.pdbx_seq_one_letter_code
_entity_poly.pdbx_strand_id
1 'polypeptide(L)'
;MKHHIPTPSPATVQPDRTHWTPARQRLFLAALLETGNVSRAARAAGMSRSSAHRLRVRLAGTVFDRTWDKALALHADRMADPFATGAVHDTPHKAL
;
A
#
# COMPACT_ATOMS: atom_id res chain seq x y z
N MET A 1 35.64 -42.87 -4.13
CA MET A 1 34.98 -41.67 -4.69
C MET A 1 34.01 -41.14 -3.64
N LYS A 2 34.30 -40.00 -3.04
CA LYS A 2 33.47 -39.38 -1.99
C LYS A 2 32.31 -38.66 -2.67
N HIS A 3 31.12 -39.26 -2.60
CA HIS A 3 29.90 -38.63 -3.11
C HIS A 3 29.46 -37.58 -2.10
N HIS A 4 29.68 -36.31 -2.44
CA HIS A 4 29.15 -35.18 -1.68
C HIS A 4 27.68 -34.98 -2.05
N ILE A 5 26.78 -35.27 -1.11
CA ILE A 5 25.37 -34.90 -1.21
C ILE A 5 25.28 -33.42 -0.82
N PRO A 6 24.82 -32.50 -1.69
CA PRO A 6 24.55 -31.14 -1.27
C PRO A 6 23.32 -31.15 -0.36
N THR A 7 23.51 -30.79 0.91
CA THR A 7 22.40 -30.53 1.83
C THR A 7 21.59 -29.33 1.31
N PRO A 8 20.24 -29.42 1.23
CA PRO A 8 19.42 -28.26 0.90
C PRO A 8 19.51 -27.27 2.06
N SER A 9 20.17 -26.14 1.81
CA SER A 9 20.19 -25.02 2.75
C SER A 9 18.74 -24.53 2.96
N PRO A 10 18.28 -24.31 4.20
CA PRO A 10 16.95 -23.79 4.45
C PRO A 10 16.92 -22.33 3.95
N ALA A 11 16.42 -22.13 2.74
CA ALA A 11 16.17 -20.80 2.21
C ALA A 11 15.24 -20.09 3.18
N THR A 12 15.78 -19.14 3.93
CA THR A 12 15.02 -18.25 4.78
C THR A 12 14.07 -17.52 3.83
N VAL A 13 12.77 -17.78 3.94
CA VAL A 13 11.73 -17.03 3.23
C VAL A 13 11.74 -15.63 3.79
N GLN A 14 12.70 -14.82 3.34
CA GLN A 14 12.67 -13.40 3.59
C GLN A 14 11.36 -12.92 2.97
N PRO A 15 10.43 -12.35 3.76
CA PRO A 15 9.22 -11.81 3.20
C PRO A 15 9.67 -10.85 2.13
N ASP A 16 9.25 -11.07 0.89
CA ASP A 16 9.64 -10.20 -0.19
C ASP A 16 9.15 -8.80 0.22
N ARG A 17 10.06 -7.89 0.54
CA ARG A 17 9.71 -6.51 0.91
C ARG A 17 9.57 -5.64 -0.34
N THR A 18 9.80 -6.23 -1.50
CA THR A 18 10.02 -5.54 -2.77
C THR A 18 8.91 -5.79 -3.79
N HIS A 19 8.00 -6.74 -3.58
CA HIS A 19 6.95 -7.07 -4.55
C HIS A 19 5.60 -6.51 -4.12
N TRP A 20 4.86 -6.02 -5.10
CA TRP A 20 3.49 -5.60 -4.91
C TRP A 20 2.56 -6.81 -4.91
N THR A 21 2.22 -7.28 -3.72
CA THR A 21 1.20 -8.32 -3.55
C THR A 21 -0.20 -7.70 -3.61
N PRO A 22 -1.25 -8.46 -3.97
CA PRO A 22 -2.63 -7.97 -3.96
C PRO A 22 -3.09 -7.44 -2.59
N ALA A 23 -2.52 -7.94 -1.49
CA ALA A 23 -2.79 -7.43 -0.15
C ALA A 23 -2.20 -6.03 0.05
N ARG A 24 -0.96 -5.79 -0.39
CA ARG A 24 -0.32 -4.46 -0.34
C ARG A 24 -1.03 -3.45 -1.23
N GLN A 25 -1.50 -3.88 -2.40
CA GLN A 25 -2.30 -3.04 -3.30
C GLN A 25 -3.60 -2.58 -2.63
N ARG A 26 -4.31 -3.50 -1.97
CA ARG A 26 -5.53 -3.17 -1.21
C ARG A 26 -5.26 -2.22 -0.06
N LEU A 27 -4.23 -2.48 0.74
CA LEU A 27 -3.82 -1.60 1.85
C LEU A 27 -3.43 -0.20 1.35
N PHE A 28 -2.70 -0.14 0.23
CA PHE A 28 -2.35 1.10 -0.42
C PHE A 28 -3.60 1.90 -0.83
N LEU A 29 -4.57 1.27 -1.51
CA LEU A 29 -5.78 1.95 -1.98
C LEU A 29 -6.66 2.43 -0.83
N ALA A 30 -6.79 1.64 0.24
CA ALA A 30 -7.50 2.04 1.45
C ALA A 30 -6.85 3.29 2.08
N ALA A 31 -5.54 3.22 2.32
CA ALA A 31 -4.81 4.35 2.89
C ALA A 31 -4.79 5.59 1.97
N LEU A 32 -4.87 5.40 0.64
CA LEU A 32 -4.95 6.49 -0.32
C LEU A 32 -6.31 7.21 -0.24
N LEU A 33 -7.40 6.47 -0.09
CA LEU A 33 -8.74 7.01 0.11
C LEU A 33 -8.85 7.79 1.44
N GLU A 34 -8.21 7.27 2.49
CA GLU A 34 -8.23 7.92 3.81
C GLU A 34 -7.39 9.20 3.83
N THR A 35 -6.18 9.16 3.26
CA THR A 35 -5.19 10.24 3.43
C THR A 35 -5.04 11.19 2.26
N GLY A 36 -5.52 10.81 1.07
CA GLY A 36 -5.27 11.54 -0.18
C GLY A 36 -3.79 11.62 -0.57
N ASN A 37 -2.89 10.96 0.17
CA ASN A 37 -1.45 11.16 0.05
C ASN A 37 -0.74 9.87 -0.34
N VAL A 38 -0.25 9.82 -1.58
CA VAL A 38 0.47 8.67 -2.15
C VAL A 38 1.67 8.26 -1.31
N SER A 39 2.40 9.19 -0.71
CA SER A 39 3.57 8.87 0.13
C SER A 39 3.16 8.20 1.44
N ARG A 40 2.09 8.66 2.09
CA ARG A 40 1.56 8.03 3.32
C ARG A 40 0.96 6.66 3.02
N ALA A 41 0.17 6.57 1.96
CA ALA A 41 -0.42 5.31 1.49
C ALA A 41 0.64 4.26 1.12
N ALA A 42 1.70 4.67 0.40
CA ALA A 42 2.81 3.78 0.06
C ALA A 42 3.52 3.26 1.32
N ARG A 43 3.81 4.13 2.29
CA ARG A 43 4.44 3.72 3.55
C ARG A 43 3.56 2.75 4.34
N ALA A 44 2.24 2.97 4.38
CA ALA A 44 1.30 2.03 5.00
C ALA A 44 1.37 0.64 4.35
N ALA A 45 1.52 0.58 3.02
CA ALA A 45 1.72 -0.67 2.28
C ALA A 45 3.16 -1.25 2.35
N GLY A 46 4.06 -0.63 3.12
CA GLY A 46 5.47 -1.03 3.21
C GLY A 46 6.30 -0.71 1.96
N MET A 47 5.83 0.22 1.12
CA MET A 47 6.39 0.55 -0.19
C MET A 47 6.87 2.00 -0.28
N SER A 48 7.76 2.26 -1.24
CA SER A 48 8.15 3.63 -1.58
C SER A 48 7.15 4.26 -2.55
N ARG A 49 7.02 5.60 -2.50
CA ARG A 49 6.21 6.38 -3.45
C ARG A 49 6.58 6.06 -4.91
N SER A 50 7.88 6.02 -5.21
CA SER A 50 8.37 5.71 -6.56
C SER A 50 8.02 4.28 -7.00
N SER A 51 7.98 3.32 -6.08
CA SER A 51 7.48 1.97 -6.37
C SER A 51 5.99 1.96 -6.69
N ALA A 52 5.19 2.75 -5.96
CA ALA A 52 3.75 2.87 -6.21
C ALA A 52 3.43 3.48 -7.58
N HIS A 53 4.16 4.54 -7.99
CA HIS A 53 4.01 5.10 -9.34
C HIS A 53 4.42 4.11 -10.43
N ARG A 54 5.53 3.38 -10.25
CA ARG A 54 5.93 2.33 -11.19
C ARG A 54 4.89 1.22 -11.30
N LEU A 55 4.28 0.82 -10.18
CA LEU A 55 3.18 -0.14 -10.19
C LEU A 55 1.99 0.42 -10.99
N ARG A 56 1.62 1.68 -10.76
CA ARG A 56 0.50 2.33 -11.46
C ARG A 56 0.72 2.33 -12.97
N VAL A 57 1.91 2.71 -13.45
CA VAL A 57 2.24 2.66 -14.88
C VAL A 57 2.14 1.24 -15.44
N ARG A 58 2.64 0.24 -14.72
CA ARG A 58 2.56 -1.19 -15.13
C ARG A 58 1.13 -1.70 -15.19
N LEU A 59 0.24 -1.19 -14.33
CA LEU A 59 -1.15 -1.58 -14.21
C LEU A 59 -2.10 -0.54 -14.84
N ALA A 60 -1.60 0.33 -15.71
CA ALA A 60 -2.40 1.35 -16.37
C ALA A 60 -3.59 0.72 -17.11
N GLY A 61 -4.78 1.31 -16.99
CA GLY A 61 -6.00 0.79 -17.61
C GLY A 61 -6.64 -0.43 -16.92
N THR A 62 -6.03 -0.96 -15.85
CA THR A 62 -6.63 -2.02 -15.04
C THR A 62 -7.59 -1.46 -13.98
N VAL A 63 -8.27 -2.35 -13.25
CA VAL A 63 -9.12 -1.98 -12.10
C VAL A 63 -8.31 -1.26 -11.03
N PHE A 64 -7.04 -1.62 -10.81
CA PHE A 64 -6.19 -0.95 -9.82
C PHE A 64 -6.02 0.54 -10.12
N ASP A 65 -5.68 0.88 -11.37
CA ASP A 65 -5.46 2.26 -11.81
C ASP A 65 -6.76 3.09 -11.71
N ARG A 66 -7.89 2.55 -12.16
CA ARG A 66 -9.20 3.20 -11.97
C ARG A 66 -9.56 3.40 -10.49
N THR A 67 -9.24 2.41 -9.65
CA THR A 67 -9.53 2.48 -8.21
C THR A 67 -8.64 3.50 -7.52
N TRP A 68 -7.40 3.67 -7.98
CA TRP A 68 -6.50 4.73 -7.52
C TRP A 68 -7.10 6.12 -7.74
N ASP A 69 -7.55 6.40 -8.97
CA ASP A 69 -8.15 7.69 -9.29
C ASP A 69 -9.46 7.90 -8.52
N LYS A 70 -10.30 6.86 -8.41
CA LYS A 70 -11.51 6.91 -7.60
C LYS A 70 -11.22 7.18 -6.13
N ALA A 71 -10.16 6.60 -5.56
CA ALA A 71 -9.77 6.83 -4.17
C ALA A 71 -9.38 8.31 -3.94
N LEU A 72 -8.63 8.91 -4.85
CA LEU A 72 -8.28 10.33 -4.79
C LEU A 72 -9.51 11.24 -4.96
N ALA A 73 -10.39 10.92 -5.91
CA ALA A 73 -11.61 11.69 -6.15
C ALA A 73 -12.54 11.65 -4.92
N LEU A 74 -12.77 10.47 -4.35
CA LEU A 74 -13.58 10.31 -3.14
C LEU A 74 -12.96 11.01 -1.92
N HIS A 75 -11.63 11.01 -1.79
CA HIS A 75 -10.97 11.78 -0.74
C HIS A 75 -11.20 13.28 -0.91
N ALA A 76 -11.03 13.79 -2.13
CA ALA A 76 -11.26 15.20 -2.45
C ALA A 76 -12.72 15.61 -2.21
N ASP A 77 -13.68 14.76 -2.63
CA ASP A 77 -15.11 14.96 -2.41
C ASP A 77 -15.44 15.06 -0.91
N ARG A 78 -14.90 14.16 -0.08
CA ARG A 78 -15.03 14.21 1.38
C ARG A 78 -14.45 15.47 2.00
N MET A 79 -13.35 15.98 1.47
CA MET A 79 -12.72 17.21 1.98
C MET A 79 -13.47 18.47 1.50
N ALA A 80 -14.18 18.38 0.38
CA ALA A 80 -15.00 19.45 -0.16
C ALA A 80 -16.41 19.49 0.46
N ASP A 81 -16.90 18.36 0.97
CA ASP A 81 -18.20 18.26 1.63
C ASP A 81 -18.14 18.94 3.02
N PRO A 82 -18.81 20.11 3.20
CA PRO A 82 -18.82 20.83 4.47
C PRO A 82 -19.53 20.04 5.59
N PHE A 83 -20.33 19.02 5.24
CA PHE A 83 -21.08 18.19 6.17
C PHE A 83 -20.42 16.82 6.43
N ALA A 84 -19.35 16.47 5.71
CA ALA A 84 -18.52 15.30 6.03
C ALA A 84 -17.68 15.49 7.32
N THR A 85 -17.96 16.52 8.11
CA THR A 85 -17.39 16.78 9.43
C THR A 85 -17.68 15.60 10.37
N GLY A 86 -16.73 14.67 10.44
CA GLY A 86 -16.69 13.63 11.45
C GLY A 86 -16.23 12.27 10.92
N ALA A 87 -14.91 12.01 10.93
CA ALA A 87 -14.42 10.63 11.00
C ALA A 87 -12.97 10.57 11.52
N VAL A 88 -12.86 10.53 12.84
CA VAL A 88 -11.91 9.69 13.60
C VAL A 88 -10.43 9.77 13.22
N HIS A 89 -9.76 10.82 13.67
CA HIS A 89 -8.39 10.63 14.13
C HIS A 89 -8.47 10.04 15.54
N ASP A 90 -8.55 8.72 15.65
CA ASP A 90 -8.21 8.02 16.88
C ASP A 90 -6.71 8.25 17.13
N THR A 91 -6.36 9.39 17.73
CA THR A 91 -5.08 9.55 18.41
C THR A 91 -5.04 8.52 19.53
N PRO A 92 -4.18 7.48 19.50
CA PRO A 92 -3.93 6.73 20.72
C PRO A 92 -3.29 7.71 21.70
N HIS A 93 -4.03 8.06 22.73
CA HIS A 93 -3.48 8.69 23.92
C HIS A 93 -2.43 7.72 24.48
N LYS A 94 -1.16 7.99 24.19
CA LYS A 94 -0.05 7.45 24.98
C LYS A 94 -0.19 8.09 26.36
N ALA A 95 -0.87 7.38 27.26
CA ALA A 95 -0.90 7.68 28.68
C ALA A 95 0.55 7.72 29.19
N LEU A 96 0.91 8.87 29.76
CA LEU A 96 2.04 9.04 30.67
C LEU A 96 1.50 8.96 32.10
#